data_AF-A0A7L0WEQ3-F1
#
_entry.id   AF-A0A7L0WEQ3-F1
#
_cell.length_a   1.000
_cell.length_b   1.000
_cell.length_c   1.000
_cell.angle_alpha   90.00
_cell.angle_beta   90.00
_cell.angle_gamma   90.00
#
_symmetry.space_group_name_H-M   'P 1'
#
loop_
_entity.id
_entity.type
_entity.pdbx_description
1 polymer ?
#
loop_
_entity_poly.entity_id
_entity_poly.type
_entity_poly.pdbx_seq_one_letter_code
_entity_poly.pdbx_strand_id
1 'polypeptide(L)'
;FLLHYRALIFPFLIRQGKPTPFFTFLLALLFCVYNGYLQGRSLSQYAEYPSDWVKHPCFIIGFMGWLTGMAINIHSDHILRNLRKPGETGYKIPQGGMFEYVSGANFFGEILEWFGFALACCTAESLAFALCTLFILGSRAKQHHQWYLEKFEDYPKSRKIVIPFVY
;
A
#
# COMPACT_ATOMS: atom_id res chain seq x y z
N PHE A 1 6.12 -11.21 -2.15
CA PHE A 1 4.70 -11.58 -2.32
C PHE A 1 4.09 -12.18 -1.05
N LEU A 2 4.49 -13.37 -0.59
CA LEU A 2 3.89 -14.01 0.60
C LEU A 2 4.14 -13.28 1.93
N LEU A 3 5.26 -12.57 2.04
CA LEU A 3 5.61 -11.77 3.22
C LEU A 3 4.83 -10.45 3.33
N HIS A 4 3.91 -10.16 2.41
CA HIS A 4 3.19 -8.89 2.44
C HIS A 4 2.36 -8.76 3.72
N TYR A 5 2.72 -7.76 4.53
CA TYR A 5 2.25 -7.52 5.89
C TYR A 5 0.71 -7.46 6.03
N ARG A 6 0.01 -7.00 4.98
CA ARG A 6 -1.45 -6.81 5.03
C ARG A 6 -2.28 -8.09 5.08
N ALA A 7 -1.76 -9.21 4.59
CA ALA A 7 -2.55 -10.45 4.53
C ALA A 7 -2.53 -11.22 5.86
N LEU A 8 -1.39 -11.22 6.56
CA LEU A 8 -1.17 -12.13 7.69
C LEU A 8 -1.08 -11.42 9.05
N ILE A 9 -0.69 -10.14 9.07
CA ILE A 9 -0.40 -9.45 10.34
C ILE A 9 -1.39 -8.31 10.56
N PHE A 10 -1.62 -7.47 9.56
CA PHE A 10 -2.51 -6.31 9.68
C PHE A 10 -3.94 -6.62 10.17
N PRO A 11 -4.64 -7.68 9.71
CA PRO A 11 -6.04 -7.92 10.10
C PRO A 11 -6.20 -8.21 11.59
N PHE A 12 -5.27 -8.95 12.19
CA PHE A 12 -5.27 -9.27 13.63
C PHE A 12 -4.94 -8.06 14.52
N LEU A 13 -4.45 -6.99 13.90
CA LEU A 13 -3.93 -5.81 14.54
C LEU A 13 -4.92 -4.64 14.49
N ILE A 14 -6.03 -4.76 13.76
CA ILE A 14 -7.11 -3.77 13.66
C ILE A 14 -7.85 -3.70 15.00
N ARG A 15 -7.90 -2.51 15.60
CA ARG A 15 -8.55 -2.27 16.89
C ARG A 15 -10.03 -1.88 16.77
N GLN A 16 -10.42 -1.22 15.68
CA GLN A 16 -11.77 -0.73 15.45
C GLN A 16 -12.03 -0.67 13.93
N GLY A 17 -13.24 -1.07 13.50
CA GLY A 17 -13.66 -0.99 12.11
C GLY A 17 -15.19 -1.03 12.01
N LYS A 18 -15.72 -0.45 10.94
CA LYS A 18 -17.12 -0.69 10.55
C LYS A 18 -17.21 -2.08 9.89
N PRO A 19 -18.33 -2.79 10.02
CA PRO A 19 -18.51 -4.07 9.32
C PRO A 19 -18.34 -3.85 7.82
N THR A 20 -17.48 -4.68 7.21
CA THR A 20 -17.24 -4.66 5.76
C THR A 20 -18.41 -5.33 5.05
N PRO A 21 -18.99 -4.73 4.00
CA PRO A 21 -20.03 -5.38 3.19
C PRO A 21 -19.54 -6.70 2.60
N PHE A 22 -20.37 -7.75 2.68
CA PHE A 22 -20.00 -9.11 2.23
C PHE A 22 -19.56 -9.14 0.76
N PHE A 23 -20.25 -8.40 -0.11
CA PHE A 23 -19.91 -8.33 -1.53
C PHE A 23 -18.50 -7.75 -1.76
N THR A 24 -18.12 -6.68 -1.04
CA THR A 24 -16.77 -6.11 -1.11
C THR A 24 -15.71 -7.10 -0.63
N PHE A 25 -16.01 -7.87 0.42
CA PHE A 25 -15.14 -8.94 0.89
C PHE A 25 -14.95 -10.02 -0.18
N LEU A 26 -16.04 -10.51 -0.78
CA LEU A 26 -15.98 -11.57 -1.79
C LEU A 26 -15.18 -11.13 -3.02
N LEU A 27 -15.38 -9.89 -3.49
CA LEU A 27 -14.61 -9.33 -4.60
C LEU A 27 -13.12 -9.25 -4.26
N ALA A 28 -12.77 -8.80 -3.05
CA ALA A 28 -11.37 -8.75 -2.61
C ALA A 28 -10.76 -10.16 -2.54
N LEU A 29 -11.51 -11.15 -2.06
CA LEU A 29 -11.06 -12.54 -2.01
C LEU A 29 -10.77 -13.08 -3.42
N LEU A 30 -11.72 -12.93 -4.35
CA LEU A 30 -11.56 -13.38 -5.72
C LEU A 30 -10.38 -12.69 -6.41
N PHE A 31 -10.24 -11.38 -6.22
CA PHE A 31 -9.11 -10.62 -6.73
C PHE A 31 -7.78 -11.15 -6.17
N CYS A 32 -7.67 -11.38 -4.86
CA CYS A 32 -6.46 -11.89 -4.24
C CYS A 32 -6.09 -13.30 -4.72
N VAL A 33 -7.08 -14.19 -4.86
CA VAL A 33 -6.86 -15.56 -5.37
C VAL A 33 -6.37 -15.51 -6.82
N TYR A 34 -7.04 -14.74 -7.67
CA TYR A 34 -6.68 -14.63 -9.08
C TYR A 34 -5.32 -13.96 -9.28
N ASN A 35 -5.07 -12.83 -8.61
CA ASN A 35 -3.79 -12.13 -8.67
C ASN A 35 -2.67 -13.02 -8.13
N GLY A 36 -2.88 -13.70 -6.98
CA GLY A 36 -1.90 -14.63 -6.44
C GLY A 36 -1.56 -15.77 -7.39
N TYR A 37 -2.57 -16.35 -8.05
CA TYR A 37 -2.37 -17.36 -9.08
C TYR A 37 -1.57 -16.83 -10.27
N LEU A 38 -1.95 -15.67 -10.83
CA LEU A 38 -1.24 -15.07 -11.96
C LEU A 38 0.23 -14.79 -11.63
N GLN A 39 0.51 -14.19 -10.48
CA GLN A 39 1.87 -13.87 -10.06
C GLN A 39 2.68 -15.15 -9.82
N GLY A 40 2.09 -16.13 -9.13
CA GLY A 40 2.74 -17.41 -8.88
C GLY A 40 3.06 -18.16 -10.17
N ARG A 41 2.10 -18.23 -11.11
CA ARG A 41 2.26 -18.91 -12.40
C ARG A 41 3.28 -18.20 -13.29
N SER A 42 3.21 -16.87 -13.39
CA SER A 42 4.17 -16.05 -14.14
C SER A 42 5.59 -16.28 -13.64
N LEU A 43 5.83 -16.13 -12.34
CA LEU A 43 7.17 -16.23 -11.76
C LEU A 43 7.76 -17.65 -11.73
N SER A 44 6.93 -18.70 -11.65
CA SER A 44 7.41 -20.07 -11.52
C SER A 44 7.49 -20.86 -12.82
N GLN A 45 6.76 -20.46 -13.86
CA GLN A 45 6.65 -21.24 -15.10
C GLN A 45 6.97 -20.44 -16.36
N TYR A 46 6.82 -19.11 -16.35
CA TYR A 46 6.96 -18.29 -17.57
C TYR A 46 8.12 -17.31 -17.52
N ALA A 47 8.48 -16.83 -16.33
CA ALA A 47 9.58 -15.88 -16.17
C ALA A 47 10.94 -16.62 -16.26
N GLU A 48 11.72 -16.29 -17.28
CA GLU A 48 13.09 -16.75 -17.43
C GLU A 48 14.05 -15.66 -16.98
N TYR A 49 14.88 -15.98 -15.98
CA TYR A 49 15.85 -15.04 -15.42
C TYR A 49 17.28 -15.54 -15.69
N PRO A 50 18.22 -14.64 -16.02
CA PRO A 50 19.65 -14.95 -16.00
C PRO A 50 20.09 -15.44 -14.61
N SER A 51 21.11 -16.31 -14.58
CA SER A 51 21.64 -16.87 -13.32
C SER A 51 22.12 -15.81 -12.31
N ASP A 52 22.47 -14.62 -12.80
CA ASP A 52 22.95 -13.48 -12.05
C ASP A 52 21.88 -12.38 -11.87
N TRP A 53 20.61 -12.66 -12.16
CA TRP A 53 19.51 -11.68 -12.07
C TRP A 53 19.42 -10.98 -10.71
N VAL A 54 19.71 -11.70 -9.62
CA VAL A 54 19.73 -11.13 -8.26
C VAL A 54 20.77 -10.03 -8.05
N LYS A 55 21.81 -9.98 -8.90
CA LYS A 55 22.83 -8.92 -8.93
C LYS A 55 22.48 -7.82 -9.94
N HIS A 56 21.49 -8.04 -10.79
CA HIS A 56 21.08 -7.07 -11.79
C HIS A 56 20.54 -5.80 -11.11
N PRO A 57 20.88 -4.59 -11.59
CA PRO A 57 20.44 -3.34 -10.98
C PRO A 57 18.92 -3.23 -10.82
N CYS A 58 18.14 -3.71 -11.80
CA CYS A 58 16.67 -3.72 -11.69
C CYS A 58 16.17 -4.53 -10.50
N PHE A 59 16.75 -5.71 -10.26
CA PHE A 59 16.38 -6.54 -9.11
C PHE A 59 16.73 -5.85 -7.80
N ILE A 60 17.94 -5.30 -7.69
CA ILE A 60 18.41 -4.63 -6.47
C ILE A 60 17.55 -3.38 -6.17
N ILE A 61 17.35 -2.51 -7.17
CA ILE A 61 16.55 -1.29 -7.02
C ILE A 61 15.09 -1.66 -6.72
N GLY A 62 14.54 -2.64 -7.43
CA GLY A 62 13.18 -3.13 -7.21
C GLY A 62 12.99 -3.70 -5.80
N PHE A 63 13.93 -4.52 -5.33
CA PHE A 63 13.91 -5.11 -4.00
C PHE A 63 14.04 -4.04 -2.90
N MET A 64 14.94 -3.06 -3.08
CA MET A 64 15.08 -1.94 -2.15
C MET A 64 13.82 -1.06 -2.12
N GLY A 65 13.20 -0.83 -3.28
CA GLY A 65 11.90 -0.14 -3.38
C GLY A 65 10.79 -0.91 -2.67
N TRP A 66 10.73 -2.23 -2.87
CA TRP A 66 9.79 -3.12 -2.19
C TRP A 66 9.94 -3.04 -0.65
N LEU A 67 11.17 -3.18 -0.14
CA LEU A 67 11.46 -3.06 1.29
C LEU A 67 11.10 -1.69 1.87
N THR A 68 11.46 -0.62 1.15
CA THR A 68 11.19 0.76 1.59
C THR A 68 9.69 1.03 1.62
N GLY A 69 8.96 0.63 0.59
CA GLY A 69 7.51 0.75 0.52
C GLY A 69 6.82 -0.01 1.66
N MET A 70 7.24 -1.25 1.92
CA MET A 70 6.73 -2.06 3.03
C MET A 70 7.01 -1.41 4.39
N ALA A 71 8.21 -0.88 4.61
CA ALA A 71 8.56 -0.17 5.85
C ALA A 71 7.68 1.08 6.07
N ILE A 72 7.47 1.88 5.03
CA ILE A 72 6.58 3.05 5.08
C ILE A 72 5.13 2.62 5.36
N ASN A 73 4.65 1.56 4.72
CA ASN A 73 3.29 1.04 4.90
C ASN A 73 3.07 0.60 6.36
N ILE A 74 3.97 -0.23 6.90
CA ILE A 74 3.92 -0.72 8.29
C ILE A 74 3.98 0.44 9.29
N HIS A 75 4.91 1.38 9.09
CA HIS A 75 5.07 2.53 9.97
C HIS A 75 3.82 3.43 9.95
N SER A 76 3.27 3.69 8.77
CA SER A 76 2.07 4.52 8.61
C SER A 76 0.84 3.85 9.24
N ASP A 77 0.67 2.54 9.02
CA ASP A 77 -0.42 1.78 9.65
C ASP A 77 -0.25 1.71 11.17
N HIS A 78 0.99 1.65 11.68
CA HIS A 78 1.25 1.76 13.11
C HIS A 78 0.82 3.11 13.69
N ILE A 79 1.10 4.23 13.00
CA ILE A 79 0.60 5.56 13.40
C ILE A 79 -0.93 5.55 13.41
N LEU A 80 -1.57 5.12 12.31
CA LEU A 80 -3.03 5.11 12.18
C LEU A 80 -3.72 4.31 13.30
N ARG A 81 -3.17 3.15 13.65
CA ARG A 81 -3.71 2.27 14.70
C ARG A 81 -3.55 2.83 16.11
N ASN A 82 -2.60 3.73 16.31
CA ASN A 82 -2.33 4.37 17.59
C ASN A 82 -2.82 5.83 17.65
N LEU A 83 -3.54 6.31 16.63
CA LEU A 83 -4.18 7.64 16.69
C LEU A 83 -5.15 7.78 17.86
N ARG A 84 -5.78 6.67 18.26
CA ARG A 84 -6.78 6.64 19.34
C ARG A 84 -6.26 5.84 20.51
N LYS A 85 -6.45 6.39 21.72
CA LYS A 85 -6.36 5.62 22.95
C LYS A 85 -7.60 4.72 23.09
N PRO A 86 -7.50 3.58 23.79
CA PRO A 86 -8.67 2.74 24.08
C PRO A 86 -9.80 3.58 24.71
N GLY A 87 -10.99 3.56 24.11
CA GLY A 87 -12.16 4.31 24.57
C GLY A 87 -12.36 5.69 23.91
N GLU A 88 -11.39 6.24 23.18
CA GLU A 88 -11.59 7.48 22.42
C GLU A 88 -12.43 7.26 21.16
N THR A 89 -13.37 8.18 20.92
CA THR A 89 -14.20 8.24 19.71
C THR A 89 -13.82 9.46 18.86
N GLY A 90 -14.20 9.44 17.57
CA GLY A 90 -13.90 10.53 16.63
C GLY A 90 -12.63 10.31 15.80
N TYR A 91 -12.48 11.12 14.75
CA TYR A 91 -11.31 11.07 13.86
C TYR A 91 -10.26 12.06 14.33
N LYS A 92 -8.98 11.73 14.09
CA LYS A 92 -7.83 12.58 14.39
C LYS A 92 -6.96 12.71 13.14
N ILE A 93 -6.25 13.82 13.03
CA ILE A 93 -5.28 14.06 11.95
C ILE A 93 -4.03 13.23 12.26
N PRO A 94 -3.57 12.35 11.35
CA PRO A 94 -2.33 11.62 11.55
C PRO A 94 -1.12 12.55 11.45
N GLN A 95 -0.15 12.37 12.33
CA GLN A 95 1.11 13.11 12.38
C GLN A 95 2.28 12.14 12.55
N GLY A 96 3.46 12.55 12.08
CA GLY A 96 4.69 11.78 12.08
C GLY A 96 4.96 11.00 10.79
N GLY A 97 6.24 10.74 10.53
CA GLY A 97 6.70 9.97 9.37
C GLY A 97 6.24 10.58 8.04
N MET A 98 5.76 9.74 7.13
CA MET A 98 5.30 10.20 5.81
C MET A 98 3.99 11.00 5.85
N PHE A 99 3.25 10.99 6.97
CA PHE A 99 2.05 11.82 7.08
C PHE A 99 2.36 13.31 7.10
N GLU A 100 3.59 13.72 7.38
CA GLU A 100 4.00 15.13 7.27
C GLU A 100 3.97 15.64 5.83
N TYR A 101 4.10 14.75 4.85
CA TYR A 101 4.14 15.10 3.43
C TYR A 101 2.85 14.75 2.69
N VAL A 102 2.20 13.63 3.04
CA VAL A 102 1.05 13.11 2.30
C VAL A 102 -0.07 12.62 3.23
N SER A 103 -1.32 12.74 2.80
CA SER A 103 -2.48 12.23 3.54
C SER A 103 -2.57 10.70 3.51
N GLY A 104 -2.25 10.10 2.37
CA GLY A 104 -2.28 8.66 2.14
C GLY A 104 -0.92 7.99 2.34
N ALA A 105 -0.23 8.23 3.46
CA ALA A 105 1.13 7.72 3.67
C ALA A 105 1.25 6.19 3.57
N ASN A 106 0.29 5.44 4.10
CA ASN A 106 0.27 3.98 3.95
C ASN A 106 0.01 3.55 2.50
N PHE A 107 -0.85 4.26 1.78
CA PHE A 107 -1.10 4.03 0.36
C PHE A 107 0.13 4.31 -0.50
N PHE A 108 0.88 5.37 -0.19
CA PHE A 108 2.16 5.64 -0.85
C PHE A 108 3.15 4.49 -0.66
N GLY A 109 3.29 4.01 0.58
CA GLY A 109 4.13 2.84 0.88
C GLY A 109 3.73 1.61 0.08
N GLU A 110 2.43 1.30 0.01
CA GLU A 110 1.91 0.15 -0.75
C GLU A 110 2.13 0.29 -2.26
N ILE A 111 1.95 1.49 -2.81
CA ILE A 111 2.23 1.78 -4.23
C ILE A 111 3.73 1.56 -4.52
N LEU A 112 4.61 2.15 -3.71
CA LEU A 112 6.05 2.00 -3.87
C LEU A 112 6.47 0.53 -3.73
N GLU A 113 5.87 -0.19 -2.80
CA GLU A 113 6.11 -1.60 -2.58
C GLU A 113 5.85 -2.41 -3.86
N TRP A 114 4.68 -2.22 -4.49
CA TRP A 114 4.30 -2.99 -5.67
C TRP A 114 5.02 -2.56 -6.94
N PHE A 115 5.39 -1.29 -7.10
CA PHE A 115 6.28 -0.88 -8.19
C PHE A 115 7.69 -1.44 -8.03
N GLY A 116 8.21 -1.50 -6.80
CA GLY A 116 9.47 -2.19 -6.50
C GLY A 116 9.41 -3.68 -6.84
N PHE A 117 8.31 -4.34 -6.45
CA PHE A 117 8.06 -5.73 -6.82
C PHE A 117 8.00 -5.93 -8.34
N ALA A 118 7.26 -5.08 -9.06
CA ALA A 118 7.17 -5.14 -10.52
C ALA A 118 8.54 -4.97 -11.20
N LEU A 119 9.38 -4.08 -10.69
CA LEU A 119 10.73 -3.87 -11.20
C LEU A 119 11.66 -5.05 -10.89
N ALA A 120 11.51 -5.70 -9.75
CA ALA A 120 12.31 -6.88 -9.39
C ALA A 120 11.90 -8.13 -10.19
N CYS A 121 10.59 -8.29 -10.43
CA CYS A 121 10.04 -9.40 -11.19
C CYS A 121 10.16 -9.21 -12.70
N CYS A 122 10.14 -7.97 -13.20
CA CYS A 122 10.16 -7.68 -14.65
C CYS A 122 9.12 -8.48 -15.45
N THR A 123 7.93 -8.70 -14.90
CA THR A 123 6.82 -9.39 -15.59
C THR A 123 5.66 -8.46 -15.89
N ALA A 124 4.88 -8.77 -16.93
CA ALA A 124 3.70 -7.97 -17.29
C ALA A 124 2.62 -8.02 -16.19
N GLU A 125 2.46 -9.17 -15.53
CA GLU A 125 1.48 -9.38 -14.46
C GLU A 125 1.82 -8.55 -13.22
N SER A 126 3.11 -8.46 -12.87
CA SER A 126 3.58 -7.64 -11.75
C SER A 126 3.41 -6.16 -12.00
N LEU A 127 3.69 -5.69 -13.22
CA LEU A 127 3.41 -4.31 -13.61
C LEU A 127 1.91 -3.99 -13.62
N ALA A 128 1.08 -4.89 -14.17
CA ALA A 128 -0.36 -4.73 -14.18
C ALA A 128 -0.93 -4.61 -12.76
N PHE A 129 -0.42 -5.42 -11.83
CA PHE A 129 -0.80 -5.34 -10.43
C PHE A 129 -0.38 -4.03 -9.76
N ALA A 130 0.84 -3.54 -10.03
CA ALA A 130 1.31 -2.26 -9.51
C ALA A 130 0.44 -1.08 -10.02
N LEU A 131 0.12 -1.07 -11.31
CA LEU A 131 -0.76 -0.05 -11.92
C LEU A 131 -2.18 -0.11 -11.35
N CYS A 132 -2.75 -1.31 -11.24
CA CYS A 132 -4.07 -1.50 -10.61
C CYS A 132 -4.09 -0.93 -9.19
N THR A 133 -3.05 -1.24 -8.41
CA THR A 133 -2.90 -0.74 -7.04
C THR A 133 -2.77 0.79 -7.00
N LEU A 134 -1.99 1.39 -7.91
CA LEU A 134 -1.88 2.85 -8.05
C LEU A 134 -3.25 3.51 -8.26
N PHE A 135 -4.06 3.01 -9.17
CA PHE A 135 -5.36 3.63 -9.47
C PHE A 135 -6.36 3.45 -8.33
N ILE A 136 -6.44 2.25 -7.74
CA ILE A 136 -7.36 1.97 -6.63
C ILE A 136 -6.97 2.77 -5.39
N LEU A 137 -5.69 2.74 -5.00
CA LEU A 137 -5.24 3.42 -3.78
C LEU A 137 -5.09 4.92 -4.00
N GLY A 138 -4.70 5.38 -5.19
CA GLY A 138 -4.63 6.80 -5.52
C GLY A 138 -5.99 7.48 -5.50
N SER A 139 -7.03 6.82 -6.04
CA SER A 139 -8.41 7.35 -5.95
C SER A 139 -8.92 7.37 -4.50
N ARG A 140 -8.64 6.33 -3.71
CA ARG A 140 -8.95 6.29 -2.27
C ARG A 140 -8.21 7.38 -1.50
N ALA A 141 -6.92 7.58 -1.77
CA ALA A 141 -6.11 8.62 -1.14
C ALA A 141 -6.70 10.01 -1.41
N LYS A 142 -7.16 10.27 -2.63
CA LYS A 142 -7.82 11.53 -3.00
C LYS A 142 -9.09 11.77 -2.17
N GLN A 143 -9.93 10.75 -2.04
CA GLN A 143 -11.14 10.83 -1.22
C GLN A 143 -10.80 11.09 0.25
N HIS A 144 -9.77 10.43 0.80
CA HIS A 144 -9.30 10.66 2.17
C HIS A 144 -8.78 12.09 2.35
N HIS A 145 -7.98 12.59 1.41
CA HIS A 145 -7.45 13.95 1.45
C HIS A 145 -8.55 15.01 1.45
N GLN A 146 -9.53 14.88 0.55
CA GLN A 146 -10.70 15.76 0.49
C GLN A 146 -11.51 15.71 1.78
N TRP A 147 -11.78 14.50 2.28
CA TRP A 147 -12.50 14.34 3.54
C TRP A 147 -11.77 14.97 4.73
N TYR A 148 -10.43 14.88 4.79
CA TYR A 148 -9.64 15.54 5.83
C TYR A 148 -9.74 17.07 5.75
N LEU A 149 -9.66 17.65 4.55
CA LEU A 149 -9.81 19.10 4.34
C LEU A 149 -11.20 19.62 4.73
N GLU A 150 -12.24 18.85 4.45
CA GLU A 150 -13.62 19.20 4.80
C GLU A 150 -13.91 19.02 6.30
N LYS A 151 -13.28 18.01 6.92
CA LYS A 151 -13.57 17.64 8.31
C LYS A 151 -12.80 18.46 9.34
N PHE A 152 -11.58 18.87 9.02
CA PHE A 152 -10.67 19.51 9.95
C PHE A 152 -10.24 20.88 9.44
N GLU A 153 -10.61 21.94 10.14
CA GLU A 153 -10.20 23.31 9.82
C GLU A 153 -8.69 23.51 9.97
N ASP A 154 -8.07 22.76 10.88
CA ASP A 154 -6.63 22.79 11.20
C ASP A 154 -5.80 21.81 10.34
N TYR A 155 -6.38 21.23 9.28
CA TYR A 155 -5.65 20.30 8.42
C TYR A 155 -4.48 20.98 7.67
N PRO A 156 -3.26 20.41 7.68
CA PRO A 156 -2.13 21.00 6.97
C PRO A 156 -2.34 21.02 5.45
N LYS A 157 -2.59 22.22 4.89
CA LYS A 157 -2.82 22.44 3.46
C LYS A 157 -1.58 22.21 2.58
N SER A 158 -0.40 22.10 3.19
CA SER A 158 0.85 21.76 2.50
C SER A 158 0.94 20.28 2.12
N ARG A 159 0.19 19.40 2.82
CA ARG A 159 0.19 17.95 2.54
C ARG A 159 -0.36 17.69 1.15
N LYS A 160 0.23 16.72 0.48
CA LYS A 160 -0.24 16.16 -0.79
C LYS A 160 -1.10 14.93 -0.54
N ILE A 161 -1.71 14.39 -1.59
CA ILE A 161 -2.64 13.27 -1.51
C ILE A 161 -1.88 11.97 -1.21
N VAL A 162 -0.90 11.61 -2.04
CA VAL A 162 -0.19 10.33 -1.98
C VAL A 162 1.26 10.38 -2.49
N ILE A 163 1.60 11.21 -3.48
CA ILE A 163 2.97 11.40 -3.96
C ILE A 163 3.55 12.67 -3.31
N PRO A 164 4.59 12.55 -2.47
CA PRO A 164 5.19 13.70 -1.80
C PRO A 164 5.56 14.81 -2.79
N PHE A 165 5.22 16.05 -2.43
CA PHE A 165 5.49 17.27 -3.20
C PHE A 165 4.82 17.38 -4.58
N VAL A 166 4.20 16.31 -5.09
CA VAL A 166 3.62 16.26 -6.44
C VAL A 166 2.10 16.15 -6.39
N TYR A 167 1.57 15.04 -5.86
CA TYR A 167 0.16 14.70 -5.98
C TYR A 167 -0.44 14.29 -4.64
#